data_AF-A0A972YAH2-F1
#
_entry.id   AF-A0A972YAH2-F1
#
_cell.length_a   1.000
_cell.length_b   1.000
_cell.length_c   1.000
_cell.angle_alpha   90.00
_cell.angle_beta   90.00
_cell.angle_gamma   90.00
#
_symmetry.space_group_name_H-M   'P 1'
#
loop_
_entity.id
_entity.type
_entity.pdbx_description
1 polymer ?
#
loop_
_entity_poly.entity_id
_entity_poly.type
_entity_poly.pdbx_seq_one_letter_code
_entity_poly.pdbx_strand_id
1 'polypeptide(L)'
;MKLLRIWAVLLALSLMIVEVWRSWGAGRELVFVIDDQIMGAMLIASAYLLKQQTLRRRAFFSAAWAVNVGMLYGSFFGKVVNPADAEPGNWDVNILTGLIGLAFVSAIIGMIASIILPQQGSRYEQTG
;
A
#
# COMPACT_ATOMS: atom_id res chain seq x y z
N MET A 1 -13.55 -1.77 -10.11
CA MET A 1 -12.29 -0.97 -10.06
C MET A 1 -12.37 0.34 -9.28
N LYS A 2 -13.48 1.09 -9.26
CA LYS A 2 -13.57 2.37 -8.51
C LYS A 2 -13.26 2.22 -7.00
N LEU A 3 -13.88 1.25 -6.32
CA LEU A 3 -13.65 0.99 -4.90
C LEU A 3 -12.18 0.67 -4.59
N LEU A 4 -11.56 -0.20 -5.40
CA LEU A 4 -10.16 -0.57 -5.22
C LEU A 4 -9.19 0.62 -5.38
N ARG A 5 -9.51 1.56 -6.27
CA ARG A 5 -8.73 2.79 -6.44
C ARG A 5 -8.89 3.73 -5.24
N ILE A 6 -10.11 3.86 -4.70
CA ILE A 6 -10.34 4.64 -3.47
C ILE A 6 -9.58 4.00 -2.31
N TRP A 7 -9.65 2.67 -2.19
CA TRP A 7 -8.95 1.92 -1.16
C TRP A 7 -7.43 2.08 -1.24
N ALA A 8 -6.86 2.02 -2.44
CA ALA A 8 -5.44 2.31 -2.67
C ALA A 8 -5.03 3.70 -2.13
N VAL A 9 -5.84 4.71 -2.41
CA VAL A 9 -5.57 6.09 -1.95
C VAL A 9 -5.69 6.19 -0.43
N LEU A 10 -6.71 5.59 0.18
CA LEU A 10 -6.89 5.61 1.63
C LEU A 10 -5.73 4.91 2.35
N LEU A 11 -5.34 3.73 1.87
CA LEU A 11 -4.21 2.99 2.44
C LEU A 11 -2.91 3.77 2.28
N ALA A 12 -2.64 4.31 1.09
CA ALA A 12 -1.46 5.13 0.83
C ALA A 12 -1.38 6.33 1.78
N LEU A 13 -2.47 7.10 1.90
CA LEU A 13 -2.51 8.25 2.80
C LEU A 13 -2.36 7.83 4.26
N SER A 14 -2.96 6.71 4.67
CA SER A 14 -2.78 6.22 6.04
C SER A 14 -1.32 5.88 6.34
N LEU A 15 -0.61 5.20 5.43
CA LEU A 15 0.80 4.84 5.62
C LEU A 15 1.67 6.10 5.65
N MET A 16 1.46 7.02 4.70
CA MET A 16 2.19 8.28 4.63
C MET A 16 2.02 9.12 5.91
N ILE A 17 0.79 9.32 6.38
CA ILE A 17 0.49 10.14 7.55
C ILE A 17 0.97 9.46 8.83
N VAL A 18 0.73 8.15 8.98
CA VAL A 18 1.16 7.39 10.16
C VAL A 18 2.67 7.36 10.26
N GLU A 19 3.39 7.26 9.14
CA GLU A 19 4.86 7.26 9.14
C GLU A 19 5.43 8.61 9.54
N VAL A 20 4.86 9.71 9.02
CA VAL A 20 5.23 11.06 9.46
C VAL A 20 5.00 11.20 10.96
N TRP A 21 3.85 10.79 11.47
CA TRP A 21 3.58 10.81 12.91
C TRP A 21 4.55 9.92 13.69
N ARG A 22 4.80 8.69 13.24
CA ARG A 22 5.70 7.74 13.89
C ARG A 22 7.11 8.32 14.05
N SER A 23 7.58 9.01 13.03
CA SER A 23 8.96 9.50 12.94
C SER A 23 9.15 10.92 13.50
N TRP A 24 8.06 11.67 13.71
CA TRP A 24 8.12 13.04 14.19
C TRP A 24 8.78 13.15 15.56
N GLY A 25 9.93 13.81 15.64
CA GLY A 25 10.68 13.97 16.89
C GLY A 25 11.33 12.69 17.43
N ALA A 26 11.22 11.56 16.72
CA ALA A 26 11.75 10.26 17.15
C ALA A 26 13.21 10.02 16.71
N GLY A 27 13.84 10.97 16.01
CA GLY A 27 15.24 10.88 15.57
C GLY A 27 15.51 9.80 14.52
N ARG A 28 14.47 9.30 13.84
CA ARG A 28 14.59 8.21 12.87
C ARG A 28 15.22 8.69 11.57
N GLU A 29 16.00 7.81 10.94
CA GLU A 29 16.65 8.17 9.67
C GLU A 29 15.62 8.43 8.56
N LEU A 30 15.88 9.49 7.79
CA LEU A 30 14.97 9.98 6.77
C LEU A 30 14.63 8.94 5.71
N VAL A 31 15.55 8.02 5.40
CA VAL A 31 15.34 6.95 4.41
C VAL A 31 14.15 6.05 4.75
N PHE A 32 13.92 5.80 6.04
CA PHE A 32 12.81 4.98 6.54
C PHE A 32 11.49 5.74 6.68
N VAL A 33 11.49 7.05 6.44
CA VAL A 33 10.29 7.88 6.36
C VAL A 33 9.86 8.02 4.90
N ILE A 34 10.85 8.17 4.01
CA ILE A 34 10.66 8.45 2.58
C ILE A 34 10.14 7.23 1.82
N ASP A 35 10.49 6.01 2.20
CA ASP A 35 10.01 4.79 1.54
C ASP A 35 8.48 4.69 1.53
N ASP A 36 7.83 4.95 2.67
CA ASP A 36 6.36 5.01 2.78
C ASP A 36 5.77 6.16 1.95
N GLN A 37 6.47 7.29 1.83
CA GLN A 37 6.03 8.41 0.97
C GLN A 37 6.11 8.06 -0.51
N ILE A 38 7.20 7.44 -0.94
CA ILE A 38 7.41 7.03 -2.34
C ILE A 38 6.39 5.96 -2.72
N MET A 39 6.25 4.92 -1.89
CA MET A 39 5.26 3.86 -2.11
C MET A 39 3.85 4.45 -2.13
N GLY A 40 3.49 5.31 -1.18
CA GLY A 40 2.18 5.95 -1.11
C GLY A 40 1.90 6.78 -2.36
N ALA A 41 2.87 7.58 -2.83
CA ALA A 41 2.78 8.32 -4.07
C ALA A 41 2.57 7.41 -5.29
N MET A 42 3.26 6.28 -5.36
CA MET A 42 3.08 5.28 -6.44
C MET A 42 1.66 4.69 -6.44
N LEU A 43 1.11 4.35 -5.28
CA LEU A 43 -0.27 3.85 -5.16
C LEU A 43 -1.28 4.91 -5.58
N ILE A 44 -1.12 6.15 -5.14
CA ILE A 44 -2.02 7.26 -5.50
C ILE A 44 -1.94 7.56 -7.00
N ALA A 45 -0.73 7.66 -7.56
CA ALA A 45 -0.51 7.95 -8.98
C ALA A 45 -1.10 6.85 -9.86
N SER A 46 -0.83 5.58 -9.54
CA SER A 46 -1.38 4.45 -10.29
C SER A 46 -2.91 4.35 -10.16
N ALA A 47 -3.47 4.62 -8.98
CA ALA A 47 -4.91 4.72 -8.76
C ALA A 47 -5.54 5.87 -9.57
N TYR A 48 -4.87 7.01 -9.70
CA TYR A 48 -5.33 8.11 -10.53
C TYR A 48 -5.31 7.75 -12.03
N LEU A 49 -4.20 7.18 -12.50
CA LEU A 49 -4.05 6.80 -13.91
C LEU A 49 -5.07 5.75 -14.35
N LEU A 50 -5.45 4.83 -13.45
CA LEU A 50 -6.45 3.78 -13.71
C LEU A 50 -7.88 4.31 -13.95
N LYS A 51 -8.11 5.64 -13.92
CA LYS A 51 -9.34 6.25 -14.47
C LYS A 51 -9.61 5.81 -15.91
N GLN A 52 -8.56 5.56 -16.71
CA GLN A 52 -8.69 4.96 -18.05
C GLN A 52 -8.07 3.56 -18.02
N GLN A 53 -8.85 2.54 -18.38
CA GLN A 53 -8.49 1.14 -18.16
C GLN A 53 -7.70 0.54 -19.34
N THR A 54 -6.47 1.01 -19.55
CA THR A 54 -5.54 0.35 -20.48
C THR A 54 -4.75 -0.76 -19.78
N LEU A 55 -4.23 -1.72 -20.55
CA LEU A 55 -3.41 -2.81 -20.00
C LEU A 55 -2.20 -2.28 -19.22
N ARG A 56 -1.47 -1.30 -19.77
CA ARG A 56 -0.30 -0.69 -19.13
C ARG A 56 -0.64 -0.06 -17.78
N ARG A 57 -1.78 0.64 -17.68
CA ARG A 57 -2.22 1.30 -16.43
C ARG A 57 -2.66 0.29 -15.37
N ARG A 58 -3.29 -0.82 -15.79
CA ARG A 58 -3.62 -1.93 -14.89
C ARG A 58 -2.39 -2.66 -14.39
N ALA A 59 -1.42 -2.90 -15.26
CA ALA A 59 -0.13 -3.48 -14.90
C ALA A 59 0.59 -2.58 -13.89
N PHE A 60 0.66 -1.27 -14.14
CA PHE A 60 1.25 -0.32 -13.20
C PHE A 60 0.52 -0.27 -11.86
N PHE A 61 -0.82 -0.27 -11.85
CA PHE A 61 -1.61 -0.33 -10.62
C PHE A 61 -1.37 -1.61 -9.82
N SER A 62 -1.27 -2.76 -10.48
CA SER A 62 -0.98 -4.03 -9.81
C SER A 62 0.46 -4.08 -9.29
N ALA A 63 1.41 -3.54 -10.05
CA ALA A 63 2.80 -3.40 -9.62
C ALA A 63 2.93 -2.50 -8.40
N ALA A 64 2.20 -1.38 -8.33
CA ALA A 64 2.18 -0.51 -7.16
C ALA A 64 1.66 -1.23 -5.90
N TRP A 65 0.61 -2.05 -6.03
CA TRP A 65 0.16 -2.91 -4.93
C TRP A 65 1.23 -3.95 -4.54
N ALA A 66 1.90 -4.58 -5.50
CA ALA A 66 2.96 -5.55 -5.21
C ALA A 66 4.17 -4.93 -4.50
N VAL A 67 4.56 -3.70 -4.89
CA VAL A 67 5.60 -2.92 -4.19
C VAL A 67 5.18 -2.65 -2.74
N ASN A 68 3.93 -2.25 -2.52
CA ASN A 68 3.40 -2.05 -1.17
C ASN A 68 3.42 -3.34 -0.33
N VAL A 69 3.03 -4.47 -0.91
CA VAL A 69 3.12 -5.80 -0.26
C VAL A 69 4.57 -6.10 0.15
N GLY A 70 5.53 -5.92 -0.76
CA GLY A 70 6.94 -6.20 -0.47
C GLY A 70 7.51 -5.33 0.65
N MET A 71 7.19 -4.03 0.63
CA MET A 71 7.60 -3.08 1.67
C MET A 71 7.00 -3.44 3.04
N LEU A 72 5.69 -3.70 3.08
CA LEU A 72 4.99 -4.08 4.31
C LEU A 72 5.41 -5.44 4.84
N TYR A 73 5.78 -6.40 3.99
CA TYR A 73 6.31 -7.70 4.39
C TYR A 73 7.55 -7.53 5.28
N GLY A 74 8.55 -6.78 4.81
CA GLY A 74 9.77 -6.53 5.57
C GLY A 74 9.49 -5.81 6.89
N SER A 75 8.62 -4.79 6.84
CA SER A 75 8.26 -4.01 8.03
C SER A 75 7.46 -4.81 9.08
N PHE A 76 6.55 -5.68 8.63
CA PHE A 76 5.73 -6.52 9.52
C PHE A 76 6.55 -7.63 10.15
N PHE A 77 7.18 -8.49 9.34
CA PHE A 77 7.91 -9.64 9.86
C PHE A 77 9.17 -9.25 10.62
N GLY A 78 9.81 -8.12 10.29
CA GLY A 78 10.91 -7.57 11.10
C GLY A 78 10.48 -7.35 12.56
N LYS A 79 9.28 -6.79 12.78
CA LYS A 79 8.75 -6.53 14.12
C LYS A 79 8.23 -7.78 14.83
N VAL A 80 7.65 -8.72 14.08
CA VAL A 80 7.14 -9.99 14.64
C VAL A 80 8.30 -10.87 15.10
N VAL A 81 9.38 -10.96 14.31
CA VAL A 81 10.50 -11.86 14.59
C VAL A 81 11.48 -11.24 15.58
N ASN A 82 11.67 -9.91 15.55
CA ASN A 82 12.57 -9.21 16.44
C ASN A 82 11.95 -7.91 16.99
N PRO A 83 11.01 -8.01 17.95
CA PRO A 83 10.33 -6.85 18.50
C PRO A 83 11.24 -5.96 19.36
N ALA A 84 12.34 -6.49 19.90
CA ALA A 84 13.26 -5.75 20.76
C ALA A 84 14.05 -4.68 19.99
N ASP A 85 14.36 -4.94 18.72
CA ASP A 85 15.08 -4.03 17.83
C ASP A 85 14.13 -3.16 16.99
N ALA A 86 12.82 -3.24 17.24
CA ALA A 86 11.86 -2.41 16.53
C ALA A 86 12.01 -0.94 16.96
N GLU A 87 11.94 -0.03 16.00
CA GLU A 87 11.83 1.42 16.23
C GLU A 87 10.37 1.86 16.13
N PRO A 88 9.58 1.80 17.22
CA PRO A 88 8.17 2.11 17.13
C PRO A 88 7.90 3.63 17.07
N GLY A 89 8.92 4.46 17.33
CA GLY A 89 8.79 5.91 17.37
C GLY A 89 7.72 6.33 18.37
N ASN A 90 6.74 7.12 17.91
CA ASN A 90 5.63 7.61 18.74
C ASN A 90 4.52 6.58 19.05
N TRP A 91 4.73 5.29 18.77
CA TRP A 91 3.76 4.23 19.01
C TRP A 91 4.22 3.22 20.07
N ASP A 92 3.26 2.48 20.61
CA ASP A 92 3.55 1.17 21.22
C ASP A 92 3.87 0.15 20.13
N VAL A 93 4.88 -0.70 20.36
CA VAL A 93 5.36 -1.68 19.37
C VAL A 93 4.30 -2.71 18.98
N ASN A 94 3.44 -3.13 19.91
CA ASN A 94 2.41 -4.12 19.64
C ASN A 94 1.27 -3.50 18.81
N ILE A 95 0.86 -2.27 19.17
CA ILE A 95 -0.13 -1.52 18.40
C ILE A 95 0.38 -1.26 16.98
N LEU A 96 1.62 -0.79 16.83
CA LEU A 96 2.23 -0.54 15.52
C LEU A 96 2.28 -1.82 14.68
N THR A 97 2.73 -2.93 15.26
CA THR A 97 2.81 -4.22 14.56
C THR A 97 1.43 -4.69 14.11
N GLY A 98 0.40 -4.53 14.94
CA GLY A 98 -0.98 -4.83 14.57
C GLY A 98 -1.48 -3.99 13.39
N LEU A 99 -1.25 -2.67 13.43
CA LEU A 99 -1.64 -1.75 12.34
C LEU A 99 -0.93 -2.09 11.02
N ILE A 100 0.38 -2.35 11.06
CA ILE A 100 1.14 -2.77 9.88
C ILE A 100 0.63 -4.12 9.35
N GLY A 101 0.29 -5.06 10.24
CA GLY A 101 -0.31 -6.34 9.86
C GLY A 101 -1.63 -6.18 9.11
N LEU A 102 -2.51 -5.30 9.59
CA LEU A 102 -3.76 -4.96 8.90
C LEU A 102 -3.51 -4.32 7.54
N ALA A 103 -2.56 -3.38 7.46
CA ALA A 103 -2.14 -2.76 6.20
C ALA A 103 -1.58 -3.80 5.23
N PHE A 104 -0.80 -4.76 5.72
CA PHE A 104 -0.18 -5.82 4.92
C PHE A 104 -1.23 -6.76 4.32
N VAL A 105 -2.17 -7.24 5.12
CA VAL A 105 -3.30 -8.06 4.62
C VAL A 105 -4.12 -7.28 3.60
N SER A 106 -4.41 -6.01 3.89
CA SER A 106 -5.09 -5.10 2.97
C SER A 106 -4.34 -4.95 1.64
N ALA A 107 -3.01 -4.85 1.68
CA ALA A 107 -2.17 -4.78 0.49
C ALA A 107 -2.21 -6.07 -0.35
N ILE A 108 -2.20 -7.24 0.29
CA ILE A 108 -2.33 -8.53 -0.40
C ILE A 108 -3.69 -8.61 -1.10
N ILE A 109 -4.78 -8.28 -0.39
CA ILE A 109 -6.13 -8.29 -0.96
C ILE A 109 -6.21 -7.31 -2.13
N GLY A 110 -5.63 -6.11 -1.98
CA GLY A 110 -5.59 -5.10 -3.02
C GLY A 110 -4.85 -5.54 -4.28
N MET A 111 -3.69 -6.19 -4.11
CA MET A 111 -2.87 -6.76 -5.18
C MET A 111 -3.62 -7.87 -5.92
N ILE A 112 -4.20 -8.84 -5.20
CA ILE A 112 -4.94 -9.94 -5.80
C ILE A 112 -6.16 -9.40 -6.56
N ALA A 113 -6.90 -8.47 -5.95
CA ALA A 113 -8.06 -7.84 -6.57
C ALA A 113 -7.69 -7.05 -7.84
N SER A 114 -6.53 -6.38 -7.88
CA SER A 114 -6.12 -5.59 -9.05
C SER A 114 -5.82 -6.46 -10.26
N ILE A 115 -5.36 -7.69 -10.02
CA ILE A 115 -5.06 -8.70 -11.04
C ILE A 115 -6.36 -9.36 -11.52
N ILE A 116 -7.19 -9.85 -10.60
CA ILE A 116 -8.33 -10.71 -10.93
C ILE A 116 -9.54 -9.92 -11.47
N LEU A 117 -9.80 -8.71 -10.98
CA LEU A 117 -11.03 -8.00 -11.33
C LEU A 117 -11.07 -7.62 -12.82
N PRO A 118 -12.15 -7.94 -13.55
CA PRO A 118 -12.23 -7.71 -14.99
C PRO A 118 -12.35 -6.22 -15.36
N GLN A 119 -11.93 -5.90 -16.59
CA GLN A 119 -12.14 -4.57 -17.18
C GLN A 119 -13.63 -4.32 -17.36
N GLN A 120 -14.12 -3.17 -16.88
CA GLN A 120 -15.54 -2.80 -17.02
C GLN A 120 -15.95 -2.41 -18.45
N GLY A 121 -15.13 -2.70 -19.48
CA GLY A 121 -15.42 -2.44 -20.89
C GLY A 121 -15.74 -3.67 -21.75
N SER A 122 -15.53 -4.90 -21.26
CA SER A 122 -15.63 -6.11 -22.09
C SER A 122 -17.06 -6.65 -22.29
N ARG A 123 -18.10 -5.98 -21.78
CA ARG A 123 -19.48 -6.51 -21.78
C ARG A 123 -20.30 -6.19 -23.04
N TYR A 124 -19.78 -5.40 -23.98
CA TYR A 124 -20.52 -5.00 -25.19
C TYR A 124 -20.08 -5.73 -26.47
N GLU A 125 -19.04 -6.57 -26.44
CA GLU A 125 -18.56 -7.33 -27.62
C GLU A 125 -19.03 -8.80 -27.64
N GLN A 126 -19.84 -9.25 -26.68
CA GLN A 126 -20.33 -10.64 -26.61
C GLN A 126 -21.78 -10.83 -27.05
N THR A 127 -22.40 -9.81 -27.67
CA THR A 127 -23.76 -9.89 -28.24
C THR A 127 -23.83 -9.42 -29.69
N GLY A 128 -22.71 -9.47 -30.42
CA GLY A 128 -22.66 -9.23 -31.86
C GLY A 128 -22.86 -10.50 -32.66
#